data_AF-A0AAW3DP80-F1
#
_entry.id   AF-A0AAW3DP80-F1
#
_cell.length_a   1.000
_cell.length_b   1.000
_cell.length_c   1.000
_cell.angle_alpha   90.00
_cell.angle_beta   90.00
_cell.angle_gamma   90.00
#
_symmetry.space_group_name_H-M   'P 1'
#
loop_
_entity.id
_entity.type
_entity.pdbx_description
1 polymer ?
#
loop_
_entity_poly.entity_id
_entity_poly.type
_entity_poly.pdbx_seq_one_letter_code
_entity_poly.pdbx_strand_id
1 'polypeptide(L)'
;ALELVRQYDIVADCSDNVPTRYLVNDACVLAGKPLVSGSALRLEGQLVVYNYQGGPCYRCLFPKPPPPETVTNCADGGVLGVVPGIMGCIQALEVLKIASGMGSSFSRFMLMFDAREGRFRNIKLRPKKPDCAVCGENPSVTCLQDYEAFCGSSATDKCRTLHLLSSKDRVSVEEYKKLLDEQVPHVLLDVRPQVEVDICRLGHAVHIPLAKLEEKDEECLKYLEKRICEEKQRTNGQMSFPLYVVCKLGNDSQKAVRILQELPVKEFGSLLAKDIKGGLMAWASKIDPTFPQY
;
A
#
# COMPACT_ATOMS: atom_id res chain seq x y z
N ALA A 1 9.31 23.06 -0.90
CA ALA A 1 8.86 22.47 -2.20
C ALA A 1 8.66 23.54 -3.27
N LEU A 2 7.77 24.53 -3.09
CA LEU A 2 7.50 25.55 -4.12
C LEU A 2 8.76 26.32 -4.59
N GLU A 3 9.62 26.71 -3.64
CA GLU A 3 10.90 27.37 -3.94
C GLU A 3 11.86 26.51 -4.78
N LEU A 4 11.83 25.19 -4.58
CA LEU A 4 12.63 24.26 -5.38
C LEU A 4 12.05 24.15 -6.79
N VAL A 5 10.74 23.93 -6.92
CA VAL A 5 10.06 23.79 -8.21
C VAL A 5 10.29 25.03 -9.10
N ARG A 6 10.31 26.23 -8.52
CA ARG A 6 10.55 27.48 -9.26
C ARG A 6 11.92 27.54 -9.95
N GLN A 7 12.92 26.81 -9.45
CA GLN A 7 14.28 26.80 -9.98
C GLN A 7 14.46 25.91 -11.22
N TYR A 8 13.45 25.10 -11.56
CA TYR A 8 13.51 24.17 -12.69
C TYR A 8 12.48 24.52 -13.77
N ASP A 9 12.75 24.14 -15.00
CA ASP A 9 11.85 24.36 -16.13
C ASP A 9 10.79 23.27 -16.25
N ILE A 10 11.15 22.03 -15.92
CA ILE A 10 10.30 20.85 -16.00
C ILE A 10 10.52 20.03 -14.75
N VAL A 11 9.44 19.54 -14.14
CA VAL A 11 9.51 18.67 -12.95
C VAL A 11 9.12 17.26 -13.35
N ALA A 12 9.88 16.27 -12.87
CA ALA A 12 9.53 14.86 -12.97
C ALA A 12 9.12 14.33 -11.59
N ASP A 13 7.89 13.83 -11.47
CA ASP A 13 7.43 13.13 -10.27
C ASP A 13 7.75 11.64 -10.39
N CYS A 14 8.80 11.22 -9.69
CA CYS A 14 9.22 9.84 -9.55
C CYS A 14 8.87 9.26 -8.17
N SER A 15 7.98 9.90 -7.43
CA SER A 15 7.55 9.42 -6.11
C SER A 15 6.55 8.25 -6.24
N ASP A 16 6.43 7.47 -5.19
CA ASP A 16 5.53 6.32 -5.10
C ASP A 16 4.37 6.54 -4.10
N ASN A 17 4.29 7.72 -3.48
CA ASN A 17 3.31 8.03 -2.45
C ASN A 17 2.35 9.17 -2.84
N VAL A 18 1.10 9.03 -2.42
CA VAL A 18 0.01 9.95 -2.76
C VAL A 18 0.26 11.39 -2.24
N PRO A 19 0.71 11.62 -0.99
CA PRO A 19 0.96 12.98 -0.50
C PRO A 19 1.95 13.76 -1.37
N THR A 20 3.05 13.13 -1.78
CA THR A 20 4.06 13.77 -2.64
C THR A 20 3.49 14.09 -4.02
N ARG A 21 2.68 13.21 -4.61
CA ARG A 21 2.01 13.49 -5.90
C ARG A 21 1.14 14.74 -5.84
N TYR A 22 0.32 14.89 -4.79
CA TYR A 22 -0.50 16.10 -4.62
C TYR A 22 0.35 17.34 -4.36
N LEU A 23 1.38 17.24 -3.51
CA LEU A 23 2.32 18.33 -3.22
C LEU A 23 3.02 18.83 -4.48
N VAL A 24 3.60 17.92 -5.27
CA VAL A 24 4.36 18.26 -6.47
C VAL A 24 3.42 18.79 -7.56
N ASN A 25 2.23 18.22 -7.71
CA ASN A 25 1.20 18.76 -8.61
C ASN A 25 0.88 20.21 -8.28
N ASP A 26 0.50 20.49 -7.04
CA ASP A 26 0.06 21.83 -6.67
C ASP A 26 1.22 22.82 -6.75
N ALA A 27 2.43 22.42 -6.36
CA ALA A 27 3.63 23.25 -6.53
C ALA A 27 3.91 23.58 -8.00
N CYS A 28 3.76 22.60 -8.91
CA CYS A 28 3.95 22.82 -10.35
C CYS A 28 2.89 23.73 -10.93
N VAL A 29 1.62 23.57 -10.55
CA VAL A 29 0.54 24.47 -10.98
C VAL A 29 0.79 25.89 -10.49
N LEU A 30 1.09 26.08 -9.21
CA LEU A 30 1.36 27.40 -8.60
C LEU A 30 2.62 28.07 -9.17
N ALA A 31 3.59 27.30 -9.63
CA ALA A 31 4.80 27.81 -10.26
C ALA A 31 4.71 27.92 -11.80
N GLY A 32 3.59 27.50 -12.41
CA GLY A 32 3.43 27.47 -13.86
C GLY A 32 4.38 26.50 -14.59
N LYS A 33 4.78 25.41 -13.92
CA LYS A 33 5.74 24.42 -14.45
C LYS A 33 5.03 23.16 -14.96
N PRO A 34 5.44 22.57 -16.09
CA PRO A 34 4.99 21.27 -16.51
C PRO A 34 5.47 20.17 -15.56
N LEU A 35 4.64 19.16 -15.39
CA LEU A 35 4.90 18.02 -14.53
C LEU A 35 4.79 16.72 -15.32
N VAL A 36 5.89 15.97 -15.44
CA VAL A 36 5.90 14.62 -16.01
C VAL A 36 5.79 13.63 -14.85
N SER A 37 4.65 12.98 -14.67
CA SER A 37 4.40 12.06 -13.55
C SER A 37 4.40 10.62 -14.03
N GLY A 38 5.20 9.79 -13.36
CA GLY A 38 5.28 8.35 -13.53
C GLY A 38 4.79 7.61 -12.27
N SER A 39 4.21 6.43 -12.45
CA SER A 39 3.88 5.52 -11.35
C SER A 39 4.01 4.07 -11.79
N ALA A 40 4.31 3.18 -10.86
CA ALA A 40 4.29 1.74 -11.08
C ALA A 40 3.76 1.02 -9.84
N LEU A 41 3.05 -0.08 -10.04
CA LEU A 41 2.57 -0.96 -8.97
C LEU A 41 2.43 -2.37 -9.53
N ARG A 42 2.98 -3.38 -8.85
CA ARG A 42 2.99 -4.78 -9.31
C ARG A 42 3.59 -4.93 -10.72
N LEU A 43 2.75 -5.20 -11.72
CA LEU A 43 3.09 -5.38 -13.13
C LEU A 43 2.55 -4.25 -14.02
N GLU A 44 2.07 -3.16 -13.41
CA GLU A 44 1.43 -2.05 -14.11
C GLU A 44 2.27 -0.77 -13.98
N GLY A 45 2.30 0.00 -15.05
CA GLY A 45 2.92 1.32 -15.11
C GLY A 45 1.98 2.36 -15.68
N GLN A 46 2.09 3.61 -15.23
CA GLN A 46 1.32 4.74 -15.75
C GLN A 46 2.18 5.97 -15.93
N LEU A 47 1.91 6.76 -16.96
CA LEU A 47 2.58 8.04 -17.20
C LEU A 47 1.64 9.08 -17.78
N VAL A 48 1.74 10.30 -17.27
CA VAL A 48 0.98 11.47 -17.73
C VAL A 48 1.85 12.73 -17.66
N VAL A 49 1.67 13.65 -18.61
CA VAL A 49 2.20 15.02 -18.50
C VAL A 49 1.09 15.97 -18.08
N TYR A 50 1.22 16.55 -16.90
CA TYR A 50 0.29 17.50 -16.32
C TYR A 50 0.76 18.95 -16.53
N ASN A 51 -0.20 19.88 -16.44
CA ASN A 51 0.05 21.32 -16.46
C ASN A 51 0.90 21.80 -17.66
N TYR A 52 0.69 21.19 -18.83
CA TYR A 52 1.41 21.54 -20.06
C TYR A 52 0.45 21.99 -21.15
N GLN A 53 0.66 23.18 -21.73
CA GLN A 53 -0.11 23.73 -22.86
C GLN A 53 -1.64 23.60 -22.73
N GLY A 54 -2.19 23.97 -21.56
CA GLY A 54 -3.63 23.89 -21.29
C GLY A 54 -4.14 22.48 -20.96
N GLY A 55 -3.25 21.52 -20.72
CA GLY A 55 -3.57 20.20 -20.19
C GLY A 55 -4.09 20.21 -18.74
N PRO A 56 -4.74 19.12 -18.29
CA PRO A 56 -5.21 19.00 -16.92
C PRO A 56 -4.04 18.96 -15.92
N CYS A 57 -4.32 19.30 -14.65
CA CYS A 57 -3.44 18.96 -13.53
C CYS A 57 -3.86 17.61 -12.92
N TYR A 58 -3.07 17.06 -12.00
CA TYR A 58 -3.39 15.81 -11.30
C TYR A 58 -4.77 15.88 -10.61
N ARG A 59 -5.08 16.99 -9.94
CA ARG A 59 -6.40 17.21 -9.28
C ARG A 59 -7.59 17.27 -10.24
N CYS A 60 -7.37 17.55 -11.53
CA CYS A 60 -8.45 17.47 -12.52
C CYS A 60 -8.94 16.02 -12.67
N LEU A 61 -8.02 15.06 -12.60
CA LEU A 61 -8.31 13.63 -12.70
C LEU A 61 -8.72 13.06 -11.34
N PHE A 62 -7.99 13.42 -10.28
CA PHE A 62 -8.17 12.93 -8.92
C PHE A 62 -8.41 14.10 -7.96
N PRO A 63 -9.66 14.63 -7.87
CA PRO A 63 -9.93 15.82 -7.05
C PRO A 63 -9.75 15.59 -5.55
N LYS A 64 -10.02 14.36 -5.10
CA LYS A 64 -9.91 13.93 -3.71
C LYS A 64 -8.96 12.75 -3.61
N PRO A 65 -8.12 12.68 -2.58
CA PRO A 65 -7.26 11.52 -2.35
C PRO A 65 -8.12 10.28 -2.09
N PRO A 66 -7.66 9.10 -2.53
CA PRO A 66 -8.29 7.84 -2.17
C PRO A 66 -8.23 7.60 -0.65
N PRO A 67 -9.15 6.80 -0.07
CA PRO A 67 -9.09 6.40 1.34
C PRO A 67 -7.72 5.77 1.66
N PRO A 68 -7.05 6.16 2.76
CA PRO A 68 -5.70 5.67 3.08
C PRO A 68 -5.58 4.15 3.14
N GLU A 69 -6.65 3.44 3.51
CA GLU A 69 -6.69 1.99 3.62
C GLU A 69 -6.61 1.28 2.26
N THR A 70 -6.94 2.00 1.18
CA THR A 70 -6.95 1.49 -0.20
C THR A 70 -5.68 1.85 -0.97
N VAL A 71 -4.82 2.69 -0.40
CA VAL A 71 -3.56 3.10 -1.03
C VAL A 71 -2.52 2.01 -0.82
N THR A 72 -2.01 1.46 -1.92
CA THR A 72 -0.88 0.53 -1.91
C THR A 72 0.31 1.20 -2.59
N ASN A 73 1.45 1.28 -1.92
CA ASN A 73 2.72 1.74 -2.52
C ASN A 73 3.55 0.55 -3.01
N CYS A 74 4.71 0.83 -3.60
CA CYS A 74 5.63 -0.21 -4.08
C CYS A 74 6.14 -1.12 -2.96
N ALA A 75 6.35 -0.58 -1.76
CA ALA A 75 6.85 -1.33 -0.61
C ALA A 75 5.82 -2.33 -0.06
N ASP A 76 4.54 -1.96 -0.04
CA ASP A 76 3.44 -2.78 0.49
C ASP A 76 2.87 -3.72 -0.57
N GLY A 77 2.74 -3.25 -1.82
CA GLY A 77 2.09 -3.99 -2.91
C GLY A 77 3.04 -4.82 -3.76
N GLY A 78 4.35 -4.59 -3.62
CA GLY A 78 5.39 -5.10 -4.50
C GLY A 78 5.39 -4.44 -5.88
N VAL A 79 6.55 -4.41 -6.52
CA VAL A 79 6.69 -3.97 -7.91
C VAL A 79 7.81 -4.75 -8.60
N LEU A 80 7.58 -5.23 -9.82
CA LEU A 80 8.63 -5.84 -10.61
C LEU A 80 9.58 -4.73 -11.08
N GLY A 81 10.84 -4.71 -10.59
CA GLY A 81 11.76 -3.58 -10.77
C GLY A 81 12.00 -3.10 -12.22
N VAL A 82 11.79 -3.96 -13.21
CA VAL A 82 11.87 -3.59 -14.63
C VAL A 82 10.73 -2.63 -15.04
N VAL A 83 9.55 -2.73 -14.40
CA VAL A 83 8.39 -1.87 -14.69
C VAL A 83 8.68 -0.39 -14.40
N PRO A 84 9.12 0.03 -13.19
CA PRO A 84 9.53 1.41 -12.96
C PRO A 84 10.74 1.82 -13.80
N GLY A 85 11.62 0.88 -14.17
CA GLY A 85 12.71 1.14 -15.14
C GLY A 85 12.18 1.57 -16.51
N ILE A 86 11.22 0.83 -17.06
CA ILE A 86 10.55 1.17 -18.34
C ILE A 86 9.84 2.51 -18.21
N MET A 87 9.06 2.72 -17.14
CA MET A 87 8.34 3.97 -16.94
C MET A 87 9.27 5.17 -16.77
N GLY A 88 10.41 5.00 -16.09
CA GLY A 88 11.44 6.03 -15.93
C GLY A 88 12.08 6.43 -17.26
N CYS A 89 12.35 5.48 -18.16
CA CYS A 89 12.84 5.78 -19.50
C CYS A 89 11.83 6.61 -20.32
N ILE A 90 10.54 6.25 -20.25
CA ILE A 90 9.48 7.00 -20.94
C ILE A 90 9.30 8.38 -20.32
N GLN A 91 9.43 8.50 -18.99
CA GLN A 91 9.38 9.76 -18.26
C GLN A 91 10.52 10.69 -18.69
N ALA A 92 11.75 10.19 -18.75
CA ALA A 92 12.90 10.94 -19.24
C ALA A 92 12.71 11.39 -20.70
N LEU A 93 12.16 10.52 -21.55
CA LEU A 93 11.86 10.86 -22.94
C LEU A 93 10.88 12.05 -23.05
N GLU A 94 9.82 12.09 -22.25
CA GLU A 94 8.89 13.23 -22.27
C GLU A 94 9.52 14.51 -21.73
N VAL A 95 10.36 14.42 -20.70
CA VAL A 95 11.12 15.58 -20.22
C VAL A 95 12.00 16.14 -21.34
N LEU A 96 12.74 15.27 -22.04
CA LEU A 96 13.62 15.69 -23.15
C LEU A 96 12.83 16.30 -24.31
N LYS A 97 11.68 15.74 -24.67
CA LYS A 97 10.83 16.29 -25.74
C LYS A 97 10.24 17.66 -25.37
N ILE A 98 9.86 17.86 -24.12
CA ILE A 98 9.40 19.17 -23.66
C ILE A 98 10.58 20.16 -23.67
N ALA A 99 11.75 19.76 -23.16
CA ALA A 99 12.95 20.60 -23.10
C ALA A 99 13.46 21.01 -24.48
N SER A 100 13.35 20.12 -25.48
CA SER A 100 13.77 20.40 -26.86
C SER A 100 12.72 21.17 -27.68
N GLY A 101 11.55 21.46 -27.13
CA GLY A 101 10.46 22.14 -27.83
C GLY A 101 9.63 21.25 -28.76
N MET A 102 9.89 19.94 -28.82
CA MET A 102 9.06 18.96 -29.55
C MET A 102 7.66 18.80 -28.94
N GLY A 103 7.51 19.16 -27.67
CA GLY A 103 6.28 19.04 -26.90
C GLY A 103 6.00 17.63 -26.38
N SER A 104 4.85 17.44 -25.75
CA SER A 104 4.50 16.18 -25.07
C SER A 104 3.42 15.41 -25.81
N SER A 105 3.60 14.09 -25.89
CA SER A 105 2.57 13.17 -26.41
C SER A 105 1.52 12.80 -25.34
N PHE A 106 1.87 12.93 -24.06
CA PHE A 106 1.04 12.51 -22.92
C PHE A 106 0.43 13.66 -22.12
N SER A 107 0.37 14.87 -22.71
CA SER A 107 -0.32 16.03 -22.10
C SER A 107 -1.85 15.89 -22.04
N ARG A 108 -2.42 15.02 -22.89
CA ARG A 108 -3.86 14.75 -23.01
C ARG A 108 -4.19 13.26 -22.97
N PHE A 109 -3.18 12.44 -22.70
CA PHE A 109 -3.29 10.99 -22.68
C PHE A 109 -2.57 10.46 -21.45
N MET A 110 -3.17 9.44 -20.83
CA MET A 110 -2.49 8.60 -19.85
C MET A 110 -2.01 7.35 -20.54
N LEU A 111 -0.70 7.17 -20.55
CA LEU A 111 -0.08 5.93 -20.96
C LEU A 111 -0.29 4.91 -19.84
N MET A 112 -0.82 3.74 -20.17
CA MET A 112 -0.92 2.58 -19.31
C MET A 112 -0.04 1.48 -19.90
N PHE A 113 0.84 0.91 -19.08
CA PHE A 113 1.67 -0.23 -19.41
C PHE A 113 1.24 -1.43 -18.57
N ASP A 114 0.90 -2.53 -19.22
CA ASP A 114 0.63 -3.83 -18.61
C ASP A 114 1.78 -4.77 -18.97
N ALA A 115 2.63 -5.08 -18.00
CA ALA A 115 3.79 -5.94 -18.19
C ALA A 115 3.42 -7.44 -18.26
N ARG A 116 2.24 -7.83 -17.78
CA ARG A 116 1.78 -9.22 -17.87
C ARG A 116 1.43 -9.58 -19.30
N GLU A 117 0.73 -8.69 -19.99
CA GLU A 117 0.32 -8.87 -21.39
C GLU A 117 1.27 -8.20 -22.39
N GLY A 118 2.24 -7.40 -21.91
CA GLY A 118 3.17 -6.64 -22.74
C GLY A 118 2.49 -5.54 -23.56
N ARG A 119 1.42 -4.92 -23.04
CA ARG A 119 0.58 -3.97 -23.80
C ARG A 119 0.75 -2.54 -23.31
N PHE A 120 0.78 -1.61 -24.27
CA PHE A 120 0.63 -0.19 -24.02
C PHE A 120 -0.76 0.28 -24.46
N ARG A 121 -1.41 1.11 -23.65
CA ARG A 121 -2.70 1.74 -23.98
C ARG A 121 -2.64 3.23 -23.69
N ASN A 122 -3.17 4.03 -24.61
CA ASN A 122 -3.32 5.47 -24.43
C ASN A 122 -4.76 5.79 -24.09
N ILE A 123 -5.01 6.22 -22.86
CA ILE A 123 -6.33 6.65 -22.40
C ILE A 123 -6.43 8.16 -22.57
N LYS A 124 -7.34 8.63 -23.41
CA LYS A 124 -7.57 10.07 -23.58
C LYS A 124 -8.14 10.67 -22.29
N LEU A 125 -7.47 11.70 -21.78
CA LEU A 125 -7.87 12.40 -20.58
C LEU A 125 -8.95 13.43 -20.88
N ARG A 126 -9.78 13.70 -19.87
CA ARG A 126 -10.67 14.85 -19.88
C ARG A 126 -9.83 16.13 -19.87
N PRO A 127 -10.30 17.22 -20.48
CA PRO A 127 -9.62 18.50 -20.43
C PRO A 127 -9.54 19.03 -18.99
N LYS A 128 -8.76 20.10 -18.82
CA LYS A 128 -8.71 20.90 -17.60
C LYS A 128 -10.13 21.22 -17.10
N LYS A 129 -10.38 20.98 -15.82
CA LYS A 129 -11.66 21.26 -15.17
C LYS A 129 -11.76 22.75 -14.77
N PRO A 130 -12.83 23.48 -15.15
CA PRO A 130 -13.02 24.88 -14.76
C PRO A 130 -13.14 25.08 -13.24
N ASP A 131 -13.70 24.10 -12.54
CA ASP A 131 -13.92 24.07 -11.09
C ASP A 131 -12.77 23.41 -10.32
N CYS A 132 -11.61 23.17 -10.94
CA CYS A 132 -10.49 22.54 -10.27
C CYS A 132 -9.95 23.40 -9.13
N ALA A 133 -9.81 22.80 -7.94
CA ALA A 133 -9.36 23.48 -6.73
C ALA A 133 -8.01 24.22 -6.85
N VAL A 134 -7.13 23.82 -7.78
CA VAL A 134 -5.79 24.43 -7.93
C VAL A 134 -5.57 25.14 -9.27
N CYS A 135 -6.11 24.62 -10.37
CA CYS A 135 -5.89 25.23 -11.69
C CYS A 135 -7.17 25.82 -12.31
N GLY A 136 -8.32 25.73 -11.65
CA GLY A 136 -9.61 26.26 -12.15
C GLY A 136 -9.67 27.77 -12.25
N GLU A 137 -10.83 28.30 -12.62
CA GLU A 137 -11.06 29.75 -12.76
C GLU A 137 -11.06 30.47 -11.41
N ASN A 138 -11.54 29.79 -10.36
CA ASN A 138 -11.58 30.30 -8.98
C ASN A 138 -10.88 29.28 -8.05
N PRO A 139 -9.53 29.23 -8.02
CA PRO A 139 -8.80 28.22 -7.26
C PRO A 139 -8.91 28.47 -5.75
N SER A 140 -9.20 27.41 -4.98
CA SER A 140 -9.20 27.43 -3.52
C SER A 140 -7.83 27.11 -2.92
N VAL A 141 -6.99 26.39 -3.66
CA VAL A 141 -5.60 26.07 -3.29
C VAL A 141 -4.69 27.13 -3.90
N THR A 142 -4.30 28.11 -3.09
CA THR A 142 -3.41 29.23 -3.49
C THR A 142 -2.01 29.13 -2.88
N CYS A 143 -1.82 28.25 -1.91
CA CYS A 143 -0.55 27.95 -1.27
C CYS A 143 -0.44 26.44 -0.99
N LEU A 144 0.79 25.98 -0.73
CA LEU A 144 1.01 24.59 -0.32
C LEU A 144 0.46 24.37 1.09
N GLN A 145 -0.13 23.21 1.30
CA GLN A 145 -0.79 22.81 2.55
C GLN A 145 -0.10 21.58 3.18
N ASP A 146 -0.60 21.13 4.32
CA ASP A 146 -0.21 19.84 4.89
C ASP A 146 -0.84 18.69 4.08
N TYR A 147 -0.02 18.07 3.22
CA TYR A 147 -0.47 16.98 2.35
C TYR A 147 -0.58 15.64 3.07
N GLU A 148 0.15 15.43 4.17
CA GLU A 148 0.00 14.20 4.96
C GLU A 148 -1.33 14.21 5.73
N ALA A 149 -1.70 15.36 6.29
CA ALA A 149 -3.00 15.56 6.91
C ALA A 149 -4.13 15.46 5.88
N PHE A 150 -3.97 16.10 4.71
CA PHE A 150 -4.97 16.06 3.64
C PHE A 150 -5.20 14.66 3.07
N CYS A 151 -4.13 13.89 2.84
CA CYS A 151 -4.21 12.55 2.27
C CYS A 151 -4.42 11.46 3.32
N GLY A 152 -4.36 11.78 4.62
CA GLY A 152 -4.44 10.79 5.69
C GLY A 152 -3.37 9.69 5.58
N SER A 153 -2.24 9.96 4.92
CA SER A 153 -1.12 9.01 4.65
C SER A 153 0.22 9.75 4.74
N SER A 154 1.31 9.03 5.02
CA SER A 154 2.66 9.66 5.10
C SER A 154 3.29 9.80 3.71
N ALA A 155 4.13 10.83 3.56
CA ALA A 155 4.95 11.07 2.37
C ALA A 155 6.26 10.26 2.36
N THR A 156 6.45 9.34 3.31
CA THR A 156 7.68 8.55 3.44
C THR A 156 7.40 7.05 3.36
N ASP A 157 8.37 6.31 2.84
CA ASP A 157 8.35 4.83 2.76
C ASP A 157 8.41 4.15 4.13
N LYS A 158 8.44 4.94 5.21
CA LYS A 158 8.27 4.43 6.56
C LYS A 158 6.83 3.94 6.68
N CYS A 159 6.68 2.64 6.41
CA CYS A 159 5.43 1.90 6.42
C CYS A 159 4.58 2.35 7.62
N ARG A 160 3.44 3.01 7.34
CA ARG A 160 2.54 3.44 8.40
C ARG A 160 2.00 2.18 9.08
N THR A 161 2.02 2.20 10.41
CA THR A 161 1.22 1.25 11.18
C THR A 161 -0.25 1.54 10.84
N LEU A 162 -0.93 0.62 10.18
CA LEU A 162 -2.38 0.68 10.03
C LEU A 162 -3.02 0.67 11.43
N HIS A 163 -4.16 1.32 11.59
CA HIS A 163 -4.94 1.32 12.83
C HIS A 163 -6.37 0.82 12.54
N LEU A 164 -6.48 -0.33 11.89
CA LEU A 164 -7.77 -0.95 11.56
C LEU A 164 -8.40 -1.62 12.78
N LEU A 165 -7.58 -2.08 13.73
CA LEU A 165 -8.04 -2.77 14.93
C LEU A 165 -7.92 -1.89 16.17
N SER A 166 -8.83 -2.10 17.12
CA SER A 166 -8.75 -1.49 18.44
C SER A 166 -7.68 -2.18 19.30
N SER A 167 -7.13 -1.50 20.31
CA SER A 167 -6.02 -2.02 21.12
C SER A 167 -6.29 -3.38 21.79
N LYS A 168 -7.55 -3.75 22.03
CA LYS A 168 -7.93 -5.06 22.58
C LYS A 168 -7.74 -6.22 21.60
N ASP A 169 -7.77 -5.95 20.30
CA ASP A 169 -7.66 -6.94 19.23
C ASP A 169 -6.21 -7.03 18.69
N ARG A 170 -5.26 -6.45 19.42
CA ARG A 170 -3.84 -6.39 19.04
C ARG A 170 -2.95 -6.78 20.22
N VAL A 171 -1.91 -7.56 19.99
CA VAL A 171 -0.92 -7.98 21.00
C VAL A 171 0.48 -7.52 20.59
N SER A 172 1.33 -7.14 21.54
CA SER A 172 2.74 -6.85 21.27
C SER A 172 3.56 -8.13 21.06
N VAL A 173 4.75 -8.03 20.45
CA VAL A 173 5.64 -9.19 20.26
C VAL A 173 6.16 -9.72 21.60
N GLU A 174 6.32 -8.85 22.59
CA GLU A 174 6.75 -9.19 23.95
C GLU A 174 5.66 -9.96 24.71
N GLU A 175 4.40 -9.50 24.63
CA GLU A 175 3.26 -10.23 25.18
C GLU A 175 3.07 -11.57 24.48
N TYR A 176 3.22 -11.61 23.15
CA TYR A 176 3.13 -12.86 22.39
C TYR A 176 4.26 -13.84 22.75
N LYS A 177 5.50 -13.36 22.91
CA LYS A 177 6.63 -14.17 23.36
C LYS A 177 6.38 -14.76 24.74
N LYS A 178 5.82 -13.99 25.67
CA LYS A 178 5.45 -14.48 27.00
C LYS A 178 4.44 -15.63 26.92
N LEU A 179 3.41 -15.52 26.07
CA LEU A 179 2.45 -16.59 25.85
C LEU A 179 3.10 -17.86 25.27
N LEU A 180 4.09 -17.68 24.39
CA LEU A 180 4.86 -18.79 23.82
C LEU A 180 5.71 -19.49 24.88
N ASP A 181 6.37 -18.72 25.76
CA ASP A 181 7.20 -19.25 26.84
C ASP A 181 6.39 -19.96 27.93
N GLU A 182 5.21 -19.43 28.25
CA GLU A 182 4.24 -20.04 29.16
C GLU A 182 3.51 -21.23 28.53
N GLN A 183 3.78 -21.55 27.26
CA GLN A 183 3.15 -22.63 26.50
C GLN A 183 1.62 -22.54 26.52
N VAL A 184 1.09 -21.31 26.52
CA VAL A 184 -0.36 -21.08 26.45
C VAL A 184 -0.86 -21.62 25.12
N PRO A 185 -1.84 -22.54 25.09
CA PRO A 185 -2.31 -23.11 23.84
C PRO A 185 -2.99 -22.07 22.94
N HIS A 186 -2.54 -21.97 21.70
CA HIS A 186 -3.03 -21.03 20.69
C HIS A 186 -2.65 -21.49 19.28
N VAL A 187 -3.21 -20.84 18.26
CA VAL A 187 -2.71 -20.95 16.88
C VAL A 187 -2.07 -19.61 16.49
N LEU A 188 -0.94 -19.68 15.80
CA LEU A 188 -0.33 -18.55 15.12
C LEU A 188 -0.53 -18.71 13.61
N LEU A 189 -1.08 -17.69 12.96
CA LEU A 189 -1.34 -17.63 11.53
C LEU A 189 -0.42 -16.61 10.87
N ASP A 190 0.45 -17.07 9.96
CA ASP A 190 1.24 -16.23 9.09
C ASP A 190 0.48 -15.96 7.79
N VAL A 191 0.23 -14.68 7.49
CA VAL A 191 -0.56 -14.26 6.31
C VAL A 191 0.28 -13.66 5.18
N ARG A 192 1.61 -13.76 5.28
CA ARG A 192 2.50 -13.25 4.23
C ARG A 192 2.38 -14.04 2.93
N PRO A 193 2.78 -13.46 1.78
CA PRO A 193 2.97 -14.19 0.54
C PRO A 193 3.95 -15.37 0.70
N GLN A 194 3.78 -16.42 -0.11
CA GLN A 194 4.64 -17.63 -0.05
C GLN A 194 6.13 -17.29 -0.14
N VAL A 195 6.48 -16.39 -1.06
CA VAL A 195 7.87 -15.95 -1.28
C VAL A 195 8.53 -15.36 -0.03
N GLU A 196 7.75 -14.73 0.87
CA GLU A 196 8.27 -14.18 2.13
C GLU A 196 8.41 -15.25 3.21
N VAL A 197 7.51 -16.23 3.24
CA VAL A 197 7.54 -17.36 4.16
C VAL A 197 8.70 -18.31 3.84
N ASP A 198 9.03 -18.44 2.56
CA ASP A 198 10.18 -19.24 2.08
C ASP A 198 11.53 -18.63 2.51
N ILE A 199 11.59 -17.31 2.75
CA ILE A 199 12.79 -16.64 3.29
C ILE A 199 12.98 -16.98 4.77
N CYS A 200 11.94 -16.77 5.58
CA CYS A 200 11.96 -17.03 7.01
C CYS A 200 10.54 -17.17 7.55
N ARG A 201 10.35 -17.96 8.62
CA ARG A 201 9.06 -18.11 9.32
C ARG A 201 9.27 -18.56 10.76
N LEU A 202 8.28 -18.30 11.60
CA LEU A 202 8.21 -18.94 12.92
C LEU A 202 7.75 -20.40 12.72
N GLY A 203 8.54 -21.35 13.24
CA GLY A 203 8.37 -22.77 12.92
C GLY A 203 7.01 -23.36 13.33
N HIS A 204 6.37 -22.80 14.35
CA HIS A 204 5.06 -23.21 14.84
C HIS A 204 3.87 -22.49 14.16
N ALA A 205 4.14 -21.51 13.28
CA ALA A 205 3.09 -20.79 12.58
C ALA A 205 2.43 -21.65 11.50
N VAL A 206 1.11 -21.59 11.40
CA VAL A 206 0.32 -22.04 10.25
C VAL A 206 0.39 -20.95 9.18
N HIS A 207 0.55 -21.32 7.90
CA HIS A 207 0.64 -20.34 6.82
C HIS A 207 -0.60 -20.38 5.94
N ILE A 208 -1.26 -19.23 5.79
CA ILE A 208 -2.36 -19.00 4.84
C ILE A 208 -2.22 -17.56 4.34
N PRO A 209 -1.81 -17.33 3.07
CA PRO A 209 -1.64 -15.97 2.53
C PRO A 209 -2.90 -15.11 2.68
N LEU A 210 -2.74 -13.81 2.94
CA LEU A 210 -3.86 -12.87 3.05
C LEU A 210 -4.79 -12.94 1.84
N ALA A 211 -4.24 -13.03 0.62
CA ALA A 211 -5.03 -13.14 -0.61
C ALA A 211 -6.04 -14.30 -0.58
N LYS A 212 -5.67 -15.44 0.03
CA LYS A 212 -6.55 -16.60 0.20
C LYS A 212 -7.66 -16.36 1.22
N LEU A 213 -7.40 -15.57 2.25
CA LEU A 213 -8.42 -15.15 3.21
C LEU A 213 -9.39 -14.13 2.58
N GLU A 214 -8.89 -13.19 1.78
CA GLU A 214 -9.69 -12.21 1.04
C GLU A 214 -10.63 -12.89 0.03
N GLU A 215 -10.15 -13.94 -0.64
CA GLU A 215 -10.94 -14.80 -1.55
C GLU A 215 -11.94 -15.69 -0.81
N LYS A 216 -11.86 -15.80 0.52
CA LYS A 216 -12.62 -16.75 1.35
C LYS A 216 -12.49 -18.19 0.85
N ASP A 217 -11.27 -18.58 0.52
CA ASP A 217 -10.93 -19.91 0.01
C ASP A 217 -11.34 -21.01 1.02
N GLU A 218 -12.32 -21.83 0.64
CA GLU A 218 -12.90 -22.84 1.56
C GLU A 218 -11.90 -23.87 2.06
N GLU A 219 -10.92 -24.25 1.24
CA GLU A 219 -9.92 -25.26 1.60
C GLU A 219 -9.00 -24.69 2.69
N CYS A 220 -8.54 -23.45 2.51
CA CYS A 220 -7.74 -22.74 3.50
C CYS A 220 -8.50 -22.55 4.82
N LEU A 221 -9.78 -22.17 4.76
CA LEU A 221 -10.60 -21.98 5.96
C LEU A 221 -10.84 -23.30 6.71
N LYS A 222 -11.15 -24.39 5.99
CA LYS A 222 -11.28 -25.74 6.59
C LYS A 222 -9.96 -26.21 7.20
N TYR A 223 -8.83 -25.90 6.57
CA TYR A 223 -7.51 -26.22 7.12
C TYR A 223 -7.24 -25.44 8.42
N LEU A 224 -7.56 -24.14 8.46
CA LEU A 224 -7.43 -23.33 9.68
C LEU A 224 -8.33 -23.86 10.79
N GLU A 225 -9.59 -24.16 10.49
CA GLU A 225 -10.56 -24.72 11.44
C GLU A 225 -10.06 -26.05 12.02
N LYS A 226 -9.54 -26.94 11.16
CA LYS A 226 -8.94 -28.21 11.59
C LYS A 226 -7.79 -27.99 12.57
N ARG A 227 -6.86 -27.08 12.27
CA ARG A 227 -5.73 -26.76 13.16
C ARG A 227 -6.19 -26.18 14.50
N ILE A 228 -7.21 -25.33 14.50
CA ILE A 228 -7.81 -24.80 15.73
C ILE A 228 -8.47 -25.92 16.54
N CYS A 229 -9.20 -26.83 15.90
CA CYS A 229 -9.84 -27.97 16.56
C CYS A 229 -8.81 -28.92 17.19
N GLU A 230 -7.72 -29.22 16.49
CA GLU A 230 -6.62 -30.07 17.00
C GLU A 230 -6.00 -29.50 18.28
N GLU A 231 -5.77 -28.18 18.33
CA GLU A 231 -5.23 -27.54 19.53
C GLU A 231 -6.27 -27.39 20.66
N LYS A 232 -7.56 -27.13 20.34
CA LYS A 232 -8.65 -27.09 21.33
C LYS A 232 -8.86 -28.43 22.06
N GLN A 233 -8.65 -29.54 21.35
CA GLN A 233 -8.75 -30.89 21.94
C GLN A 233 -7.70 -31.11 23.04
N ARG A 234 -6.54 -30.44 22.95
CA ARG A 234 -5.49 -30.51 23.98
C ARG A 234 -5.83 -29.71 25.24
N THR A 235 -6.87 -28.88 25.21
CA THR A 235 -7.19 -27.91 26.28
C THR A 235 -8.57 -28.07 26.91
N ASN A 236 -9.13 -29.28 26.91
CA ASN A 236 -10.46 -29.57 27.49
C ASN A 236 -11.59 -28.67 26.97
N GLY A 237 -11.52 -28.25 25.69
CA GLY A 237 -12.69 -27.67 25.00
C GLY A 237 -13.11 -26.26 25.43
N GLN A 238 -12.18 -25.37 25.78
CA GLN A 238 -12.49 -23.95 25.99
C GLN A 238 -13.28 -23.36 24.80
N MET A 239 -14.38 -22.67 25.11
CA MET A 239 -15.32 -22.11 24.12
C MET A 239 -14.71 -20.99 23.28
N SER A 240 -13.78 -20.21 23.86
CA SER A 240 -12.96 -19.22 23.13
C SER A 240 -11.52 -19.71 23.02
N PHE A 241 -10.99 -19.80 21.80
CA PHE A 241 -9.61 -20.21 21.57
C PHE A 241 -8.80 -19.06 20.94
N PRO A 242 -7.57 -18.77 21.43
CA PRO A 242 -6.78 -17.64 20.94
C PRO A 242 -6.21 -17.93 19.55
N LEU A 243 -6.44 -17.02 18.61
CA LEU A 243 -5.78 -17.02 17.30
C LEU A 243 -4.95 -15.73 17.19
N TYR A 244 -3.66 -15.88 16.95
CA TYR A 244 -2.76 -14.76 16.68
C TYR A 244 -2.42 -14.72 15.20
N VAL A 245 -2.39 -13.53 14.62
CA VAL A 245 -2.10 -13.33 13.20
C VAL A 245 -0.86 -12.47 13.05
N VAL A 246 0.08 -12.91 12.22
CA VAL A 246 1.35 -12.22 11.96
C VAL A 246 1.54 -11.99 10.47
N CYS A 247 2.12 -10.85 10.13
CA CYS A 247 2.63 -10.56 8.80
C CYS A 247 4.02 -9.91 8.93
N LYS A 248 4.55 -9.29 7.87
CA LYS A 248 5.86 -8.63 7.90
C LYS A 248 5.91 -7.47 8.92
N LEU A 249 4.95 -6.54 8.83
CA LEU A 249 4.98 -5.25 9.55
C LEU A 249 3.77 -4.99 10.47
N GLY A 250 2.85 -5.95 10.58
CA GLY A 250 1.64 -5.80 11.40
C GLY A 250 0.48 -5.05 10.70
N ASN A 251 0.53 -4.89 9.38
CA ASN A 251 -0.50 -4.21 8.59
C ASN A 251 -1.52 -5.20 8.02
N ASP A 252 -1.05 -6.16 7.22
CA ASP A 252 -1.90 -7.18 6.61
C ASP A 252 -2.51 -8.15 7.63
N SER A 253 -1.82 -8.37 8.75
CA SER A 253 -2.37 -9.12 9.88
C SER A 253 -3.61 -8.44 10.48
N GLN A 254 -3.70 -7.11 10.46
CA GLN A 254 -4.92 -6.41 10.88
C GLN A 254 -6.08 -6.63 9.91
N LYS A 255 -5.83 -6.60 8.60
CA LYS A 255 -6.83 -6.92 7.58
C LYS A 255 -7.32 -8.35 7.73
N ALA A 256 -6.40 -9.31 7.91
CA ALA A 256 -6.73 -10.71 8.14
C ALA A 256 -7.60 -10.90 9.38
N VAL A 257 -7.28 -10.26 10.52
CA VAL A 257 -8.13 -10.33 11.72
C VAL A 257 -9.52 -9.76 11.46
N ARG A 258 -9.64 -8.65 10.72
CA ARG A 258 -10.96 -8.10 10.34
C ARG A 258 -11.78 -9.12 9.53
N ILE A 259 -11.17 -9.73 8.51
CA ILE A 259 -11.82 -10.77 7.70
C ILE A 259 -12.27 -11.93 8.59
N LEU A 260 -11.40 -12.42 9.48
CA LEU A 260 -11.69 -13.52 10.39
C LEU A 260 -12.82 -13.18 11.39
N GLN A 261 -12.91 -11.93 11.85
CA GLN A 261 -13.99 -11.45 12.72
C GLN A 261 -15.34 -11.33 12.00
N GLU A 262 -15.34 -11.18 10.69
CA GLU A 262 -16.55 -11.11 9.86
C GLU A 262 -17.08 -12.49 9.43
N LEU A 263 -16.31 -13.56 9.65
CA LEU A 263 -16.74 -14.92 9.31
C LEU A 263 -17.87 -15.41 10.24
N PRO A 264 -18.80 -16.26 9.74
CA PRO A 264 -19.92 -16.75 10.53
C PRO A 264 -19.47 -17.52 11.77
N VAL A 265 -20.14 -17.28 12.91
CA VAL A 265 -19.89 -17.97 14.19
C VAL A 265 -19.96 -19.50 14.08
N LYS A 266 -20.69 -20.04 13.10
CA LYS A 266 -20.79 -21.48 12.85
C LYS A 266 -19.49 -22.12 12.35
N GLU A 267 -18.61 -21.37 11.69
CA GLU A 267 -17.38 -21.89 11.09
C GLU A 267 -16.18 -21.83 12.06
N PHE A 268 -16.19 -20.90 13.03
CA PHE A 268 -15.02 -20.66 13.89
C PHE A 268 -15.33 -20.48 15.39
N GLY A 269 -16.60 -20.49 15.80
CA GLY A 269 -17.01 -20.15 17.17
C GLY A 269 -16.74 -18.69 17.53
N SER A 270 -16.79 -18.33 18.82
CA SER A 270 -16.33 -17.01 19.29
C SER A 270 -14.79 -16.96 19.26
N LEU A 271 -14.22 -16.77 18.07
CA LEU A 271 -12.78 -16.73 17.87
C LEU A 271 -12.21 -15.40 18.38
N LEU A 272 -11.21 -15.47 19.26
CA LEU A 272 -10.52 -14.28 19.76
C LEU A 272 -9.28 -14.03 18.91
N ALA A 273 -9.50 -13.56 17.68
CA ALA A 273 -8.43 -13.24 16.75
C ALA A 273 -7.75 -11.92 17.13
N LYS A 274 -6.42 -11.93 17.23
CA LYS A 274 -5.59 -10.76 17.49
C LYS A 274 -4.42 -10.68 16.52
N ASP A 275 -4.04 -9.47 16.11
CA ASP A 275 -2.82 -9.30 15.32
C ASP A 275 -1.59 -9.08 16.22
N ILE A 276 -0.41 -9.44 15.73
CA ILE A 276 0.87 -9.12 16.37
C ILE A 276 1.36 -7.77 15.85
N LYS A 277 1.43 -6.78 16.75
CA LYS A 277 1.86 -5.40 16.47
C LYS A 277 3.29 -5.39 15.92
N GLY A 278 3.47 -4.77 14.76
CA GLY A 278 4.77 -4.63 14.10
C GLY A 278 5.26 -5.90 13.40
N GLY A 279 4.49 -7.00 13.44
CA GLY A 279 4.78 -8.23 12.70
C GLY A 279 6.14 -8.86 13.03
N LEU A 280 6.70 -9.56 12.04
CA LEU A 280 7.99 -10.22 12.17
C LEU A 280 9.17 -9.25 12.25
N MET A 281 9.06 -8.03 11.73
CA MET A 281 10.13 -7.04 11.89
C MET A 281 10.26 -6.59 13.35
N ALA A 282 9.13 -6.41 14.05
CA ALA A 282 9.16 -6.17 15.49
C ALA A 282 9.67 -7.38 16.27
N TRP A 283 9.33 -8.61 15.85
CA TRP A 283 9.87 -9.83 16.45
C TRP A 283 11.40 -9.88 16.31
N ALA A 284 11.91 -9.65 15.09
CA ALA A 284 13.34 -9.64 14.82
C ALA A 284 14.06 -8.55 15.64
N SER A 285 13.49 -7.35 15.71
CA SER A 285 14.12 -6.25 16.44
C SER A 285 14.13 -6.42 17.96
N LYS A 286 13.13 -7.11 18.54
CA LYS A 286 12.90 -7.07 20.00
C LYS A 286 13.00 -8.42 20.70
N ILE A 287 12.73 -9.51 20.00
CA ILE A 287 12.66 -10.86 20.57
C ILE A 287 13.82 -11.72 20.10
N ASP A 288 14.07 -11.75 18.79
CA ASP A 288 15.12 -12.57 18.19
C ASP A 288 15.89 -11.78 17.11
N PRO A 289 16.97 -11.09 17.49
CA PRO A 289 17.83 -10.36 16.54
C PRO A 289 18.48 -11.22 15.45
N THR A 290 18.45 -12.55 15.60
CA THR A 290 18.98 -13.48 14.58
C THR A 290 17.95 -13.82 13.51
N PHE A 291 16.67 -13.48 13.72
CA PHE A 291 15.62 -13.68 12.73
C PHE A 291 15.86 -12.80 11.48
N PRO A 292 15.85 -13.37 10.27
CA PRO A 292 16.15 -12.61 9.05
C PRO A 292 15.21 -11.42 8.82
N GLN A 293 15.79 -10.26 8.54
CA GLN A 293 15.10 -9.04 8.12
C GLN A 293 15.27 -8.84 6.62
N TYR A 294 14.20 -8.42 5.94
CA TYR A 294 14.12 -8.21 4.49
C TYR A 294 13.09 -7.12 4.17
#